data_AF-X1L5G8-F1
#
_entry.id   AF-X1L5G8-F1
#
_cell.length_a   1.000
_cell.length_b   1.000
_cell.length_c   1.000
_cell.angle_alpha   90.00
_cell.angle_beta   90.00
_cell.angle_gamma   90.00
#
_symmetry.space_group_name_H-M   'P 1'
#
loop_
_entity.id
_entity.type
_entity.pdbx_description
1 polymer ?
#
loop_
_entity_poly.entity_id
_entity_poly.type
_entity_poly.pdbx_seq_one_letter_code
_entity_poly.pdbx_strand_id
1 'polypeptide(L)'
;MFVHPDYYDWLFDFLKLYKQKANIKFTCNVRPDYLVDKVVEALSNAGCRAVAMGLESANCKIRNEILGKDIDKKQIIEAAQRLKKYKIKLMTFNIMALPHEKIDDVY
;
A
#
# COMPACT_ATOMS: atom_id res chain seq x y z
N MET A 1 7.64 -7.69 -4.29
CA MET A 1 6.38 -8.36 -4.68
C MET A 1 5.53 -7.38 -5.44
N PHE A 2 5.09 -7.75 -6.63
CA PHE A 2 4.25 -6.91 -7.48
C PHE A 2 2.78 -7.09 -7.09
N VAL A 3 2.10 -6.00 -6.77
CA VAL A 3 0.68 -6.01 -6.38
C VAL A 3 -0.02 -5.02 -7.31
N HIS A 4 -0.78 -5.53 -8.26
CA HIS A 4 -1.53 -4.75 -9.25
C HIS A 4 -2.77 -5.53 -9.68
N PRO A 5 -3.93 -4.88 -9.89
CA PRO A 5 -5.18 -5.53 -10.27
C PRO A 5 -5.08 -6.48 -11.47
N ASP A 6 -4.34 -6.05 -12.51
CA ASP A 6 -4.15 -6.83 -13.75
C ASP A 6 -3.39 -8.15 -13.56
N TYR A 7 -2.79 -8.38 -12.38
CA TYR A 7 -1.92 -9.53 -12.11
C TYR A 7 -2.32 -10.26 -10.81
N TYR A 8 -3.59 -10.21 -10.44
CA TYR A 8 -4.08 -10.88 -9.23
C TYR A 8 -3.95 -12.40 -9.26
N ASP A 9 -4.15 -13.04 -10.41
CA ASP A 9 -3.98 -14.50 -10.51
C ASP A 9 -2.55 -14.89 -10.18
N TRP A 10 -1.58 -14.20 -10.81
CA TRP A 10 -0.16 -14.38 -10.52
C TRP A 10 0.16 -14.10 -9.05
N LEU A 11 -0.38 -13.01 -8.47
CA LEU A 11 -0.13 -12.64 -7.08
C LEU A 11 -0.62 -13.73 -6.12
N PHE A 12 -1.85 -14.23 -6.32
CA PHE A 12 -2.43 -15.24 -5.42
C PHE A 12 -1.70 -16.58 -5.55
N ASP A 13 -1.35 -17.00 -6.76
CA ASP A 13 -0.55 -18.21 -6.98
C ASP A 13 0.85 -18.07 -6.37
N PHE A 14 1.50 -16.91 -6.56
CA PHE A 14 2.78 -16.64 -5.94
C PHE A 14 2.70 -16.69 -4.42
N LEU A 15 1.73 -16.02 -3.79
CA LEU A 15 1.56 -16.00 -2.33
C LEU A 15 1.30 -17.40 -1.75
N LYS A 16 0.48 -18.20 -2.44
CA LYS A 16 0.21 -19.59 -2.08
C LYS A 16 1.50 -20.42 -2.12
N LEU A 17 2.22 -20.37 -3.24
CA LEU A 17 3.48 -21.11 -3.41
C LEU A 17 4.56 -20.63 -2.44
N TYR A 18 4.64 -19.33 -2.20
CA TYR A 18 5.60 -18.73 -1.28
C TYR A 18 5.36 -19.21 0.15
N LYS A 19 4.09 -19.24 0.60
CA LYS A 19 3.74 -19.80 1.91
C LYS A 19 4.11 -21.28 2.02
N GLN A 20 3.88 -22.07 0.97
CA GLN A 20 4.15 -23.51 0.98
C GLN A 20 5.65 -23.84 0.94
N LYS A 21 6.42 -23.11 0.14
CA LYS A 21 7.82 -23.45 -0.16
C LYS A 21 8.83 -22.69 0.69
N ALA A 22 8.58 -21.41 0.98
CA ALA A 22 9.49 -20.56 1.75
C ALA A 22 9.00 -20.36 3.19
N ASN A 23 7.74 -19.94 3.35
CA ASN A 23 7.12 -19.65 4.67
C ASN A 23 7.90 -18.64 5.54
N ILE A 24 8.58 -17.67 4.92
CA ILE A 24 9.37 -16.64 5.62
C ILE A 24 8.59 -15.33 5.64
N LYS A 25 8.53 -14.67 6.80
CA LYS A 25 7.89 -13.35 6.93
C LYS A 25 8.53 -12.32 6.00
N PHE A 26 7.69 -11.52 5.34
CA PHE A 26 8.16 -10.53 4.37
C PHE A 26 7.46 -9.17 4.54
N THR A 27 7.98 -8.17 3.84
CA THR A 27 7.34 -6.86 3.67
C THR A 27 7.17 -6.57 2.18
N CYS A 28 6.22 -5.71 1.82
CA CYS A 28 6.03 -5.29 0.43
C CYS A 28 5.65 -3.83 0.32
N ASN A 29 5.84 -3.28 -0.88
CA ASN A 29 5.46 -1.91 -1.22
C ASN A 29 4.20 -1.98 -2.07
N VAL A 30 3.15 -1.27 -1.68
CA VAL A 30 1.85 -1.36 -2.35
C VAL A 30 1.19 0.02 -2.42
N ARG A 31 0.49 0.30 -3.52
CA ARG A 31 -0.34 1.51 -3.62
C ARG A 31 -1.63 1.35 -2.79
N PRO A 32 -2.12 2.42 -2.13
CA PRO A 32 -3.34 2.37 -1.31
C PRO A 32 -4.56 1.73 -1.99
N ASP A 33 -4.83 2.10 -3.24
CA ASP A 33 -5.96 1.66 -4.06
C ASP A 33 -5.97 0.15 -4.36
N TYR A 34 -4.82 -0.52 -4.26
CA TYR A 34 -4.71 -1.97 -4.50
C TYR A 34 -4.91 -2.82 -3.24
N LEU A 35 -4.95 -2.20 -2.06
CA LEU A 35 -5.14 -2.87 -0.77
C LEU A 35 -6.64 -3.10 -0.50
N VAL A 36 -7.29 -3.86 -1.37
CA VAL A 36 -8.66 -4.37 -1.18
C VAL A 36 -8.66 -5.61 -0.27
N ASP A 37 -9.81 -5.98 0.31
CA ASP A 37 -9.90 -7.04 1.33
C ASP A 37 -9.24 -8.36 0.91
N LYS A 38 -9.54 -8.86 -0.29
CA LYS A 38 -8.97 -10.12 -0.79
C LYS A 38 -7.43 -10.09 -0.89
N VAL A 39 -6.87 -8.93 -1.22
CA VAL A 39 -5.41 -8.76 -1.34
C VAL A 39 -4.78 -8.73 0.05
N VAL A 40 -5.34 -7.94 0.97
CA VAL A 40 -4.83 -7.82 2.34
C VAL A 40 -4.90 -9.15 3.09
N GLU A 41 -6.00 -9.90 2.91
CA GLU A 41 -6.15 -11.25 3.46
C GLU A 41 -5.09 -12.21 2.90
N ALA A 42 -4.89 -12.24 1.58
CA ALA A 42 -3.88 -13.09 0.96
C ALA A 42 -2.47 -12.76 1.44
N LEU A 43 -2.13 -11.46 1.55
CA LEU A 43 -0.85 -10.99 2.08
C LEU A 43 -0.63 -11.45 3.53
N SER A 44 -1.64 -11.26 4.39
CA SER A 44 -1.59 -11.69 5.79
C SER A 44 -1.39 -13.21 5.88
N ASN A 45 -2.18 -13.98 5.14
CA ASN A 45 -2.13 -15.43 5.14
C ASN A 45 -0.76 -15.98 4.68
N ALA A 46 -0.07 -15.28 3.77
CA ALA A 46 1.25 -15.65 3.28
C ALA A 46 2.41 -15.20 4.19
N GLY A 47 2.14 -14.46 5.28
CA GLY A 47 3.16 -14.03 6.23
C GLY A 47 3.69 -12.60 6.01
N CYS A 48 2.94 -11.74 5.30
CA CYS A 48 3.26 -10.31 5.22
C CYS A 48 3.18 -9.68 6.61
N ARG A 49 4.29 -9.12 7.11
CA ARG A 49 4.33 -8.47 8.44
C ARG A 49 4.15 -6.96 8.38
N ALA A 50 4.49 -6.34 7.25
CA ALA A 50 4.35 -4.91 7.06
C ALA A 50 4.21 -4.55 5.58
N VAL A 51 3.43 -3.50 5.32
CA VAL A 51 3.32 -2.86 4.01
C VAL A 51 3.87 -1.45 4.11
N ALA A 52 4.74 -1.09 3.16
CA ALA A 52 5.14 0.29 2.92
C ALA A 52 4.27 0.88 1.81
N MET A 53 3.46 1.88 2.15
CA MET A 53 2.44 2.46 1.30
C MET A 53 2.89 3.82 0.77
N GLY A 54 2.93 3.98 -0.55
CA GLY A 54 3.32 5.25 -1.18
C GLY A 54 2.21 6.28 -1.15
N LEU A 55 2.16 7.11 -0.09
CA LEU A 55 1.26 8.26 0.02
C LEU A 55 1.84 9.50 -0.68
N GLU A 56 3.14 9.71 -0.49
CA GLU A 56 3.97 10.83 -0.94
C GLU A 56 3.58 12.21 -0.41
N SER A 57 2.30 12.61 -0.46
CA SER A 57 1.83 13.87 0.10
C SER A 57 0.42 13.75 0.66
N ALA A 58 0.18 14.38 1.81
CA ALA A 58 -1.15 14.48 2.42
C ALA A 58 -2.06 15.43 1.63
N ASN A 59 -1.51 16.44 0.98
CA ASN A 59 -2.25 17.38 0.15
C ASN A 59 -2.76 16.68 -1.13
N CYS A 60 -4.08 16.70 -1.31
CA CYS A 60 -4.75 16.02 -2.42
C CYS A 60 -4.34 16.59 -3.80
N LYS A 61 -4.18 17.91 -3.91
CA LYS A 61 -3.78 18.56 -5.17
C LYS A 61 -2.36 18.20 -5.54
N ILE A 62 -1.42 18.27 -4.58
CA ILE A 62 -0.03 17.87 -4.82
C ILE A 62 0.03 16.38 -5.22
N ARG A 63 -0.65 15.52 -4.48
CA ARG A 63 -0.67 14.07 -4.75
C ARG A 63 -1.23 13.71 -6.13
N ASN A 64 -2.28 14.39 -6.59
CA ASN A 64 -2.99 13.99 -7.81
C ASN A 64 -2.60 14.83 -9.03
N GLU A 65 -2.47 16.14 -8.89
CA GLU A 65 -2.19 17.05 -10.01
C GLU A 65 -0.68 17.15 -10.31
N ILE A 66 0.17 17.09 -9.28
CA ILE A 66 1.63 17.19 -9.45
C ILE A 66 2.28 15.81 -9.56
N LEU A 67 1.90 14.89 -8.67
CA LEU A 67 2.50 13.56 -8.61
C LEU A 67 1.75 12.49 -9.41
N GLY A 68 0.59 12.81 -9.99
CA GLY A 68 -0.15 11.91 -10.87
C GLY A 68 -0.58 10.60 -10.22
N LYS A 69 -0.80 10.58 -8.89
CA LYS A 69 -1.12 9.33 -8.18
C LYS A 69 -2.55 8.88 -8.42
N ASP A 70 -3.48 9.81 -8.60
CA ASP A 70 -4.93 9.58 -8.70
C ASP A 70 -5.46 8.71 -7.55
N ILE A 71 -5.22 9.17 -6.31
CA ILE A 71 -5.63 8.50 -5.07
C ILE A 71 -6.38 9.47 -4.18
N ASP A 72 -7.58 9.07 -3.78
CA ASP A 72 -8.40 9.83 -2.85
C ASP A 72 -8.05 9.52 -1.37
N LYS A 73 -8.43 10.43 -0.47
CA LYS A 73 -8.18 10.29 0.98
C LYS A 73 -8.90 9.08 1.59
N LYS A 74 -10.08 8.72 1.06
CA LYS A 74 -10.89 7.61 1.57
C LYS A 74 -10.19 6.28 1.30
N GLN A 75 -9.63 6.08 0.11
CA GLN A 75 -8.85 4.90 -0.27
C GLN A 75 -7.65 4.70 0.65
N ILE A 76 -6.94 5.79 1.01
CA ILE A 76 -5.81 5.74 1.95
C ILE A 76 -6.26 5.29 3.34
N ILE A 77 -7.35 5.86 3.85
CA ILE A 77 -7.90 5.53 5.17
C ILE A 77 -8.39 4.08 5.19
N GLU A 78 -9.13 3.66 4.16
CA GLU A 78 -9.64 2.29 4.05
C GLU A 78 -8.50 1.27 3.95
N ALA A 79 -7.46 1.55 3.16
CA ALA A 79 -6.27 0.71 3.06
C ALA A 79 -5.60 0.54 4.44
N ALA A 80 -5.42 1.64 5.18
CA ALA A 80 -4.85 1.59 6.53
C ALA A 80 -5.73 0.79 7.51
N GLN A 81 -7.05 0.95 7.44
CA GLN A 81 -8.01 0.20 8.26
C GLN A 81 -7.96 -1.31 7.95
N ARG A 82 -7.90 -1.70 6.67
CA ARG A 82 -7.79 -3.09 6.25
C ARG A 82 -6.48 -3.70 6.74
N LEU A 83 -5.35 -3.02 6.56
CA LEU A 83 -4.05 -3.51 7.08
C LEU A 83 -4.10 -3.72 8.60
N LYS A 84 -4.69 -2.77 9.34
CA LYS A 84 -4.87 -2.88 10.80
C LYS A 84 -5.73 -4.08 11.18
N LYS A 85 -6.85 -4.31 10.48
CA LYS A 85 -7.75 -5.46 10.69
C LYS A 85 -7.01 -6.80 10.60
N TYR A 86 -6.10 -6.92 9.64
CA TYR A 86 -5.29 -8.14 9.43
C TYR A 86 -3.94 -8.13 10.16
N LYS A 87 -3.72 -7.18 11.10
CA LYS A 87 -2.48 -7.07 11.90
C LYS A 87 -1.20 -6.90 11.08
N ILE A 88 -1.31 -6.33 9.89
CA ILE A 88 -0.15 -5.95 9.06
C ILE A 88 0.27 -4.55 9.48
N LYS A 89 1.56 -4.36 9.81
CA LYS A 89 2.09 -3.03 10.14
C LYS A 89 2.06 -2.13 8.91
N LEU A 90 1.71 -0.87 9.09
CA LEU A 90 1.76 0.13 8.04
C LEU A 90 2.99 1.03 8.23
N MET A 91 3.74 1.20 7.15
CA MET A 91 4.73 2.26 6.96
C MET A 91 4.26 3.11 5.78
N THR A 92 4.48 4.42 5.80
CA THR A 92 4.18 5.29 4.65
C THR A 92 5.46 5.87 4.08
N PHE A 93 5.51 5.97 2.75
CA PHE A 93 6.46 6.85 2.08
C PHE A 93 5.81 8.22 1.94
N ASN A 94 6.55 9.24 2.37
CA ASN A 94 6.16 10.64 2.27
C ASN A 94 7.37 11.38 1.69
N ILE A 95 7.09 12.36 0.83
CA ILE A 95 8.08 13.26 0.23
C ILE A 95 7.76 14.65 0.77
N MET A 96 8.77 15.35 1.25
CA MET A 96 8.64 16.72 1.75
C MET A 96 9.37 17.68 0.81
N ALA A 97 8.96 18.94 0.85
CA ALA A 97 9.50 20.03 0.03
C ALA A 97 9.27 19.80 -1.48
N LEU A 98 8.09 19.29 -1.83
CA LEU A 98 7.68 19.19 -3.23
C LEU A 98 7.49 20.58 -3.85
N PRO A 99 7.70 20.73 -5.18
CA PRO A 99 7.34 21.96 -5.88
C PRO A 99 5.89 22.35 -5.56
N HIS A 100 5.68 23.61 -5.18
CA HIS A 100 4.39 24.18 -4.78
C HIS A 100 3.83 23.72 -3.41
N GLU A 101 4.58 22.93 -2.64
CA GLU A 101 4.23 22.56 -1.26
C GLU A 101 4.51 23.72 -0.29
N LYS A 102 3.53 24.06 0.55
CA LYS A 102 3.72 25.00 1.66
C LYS A 102 4.05 24.24 2.93
N ILE A 103 4.61 24.93 3.91
CA ILE A 103 4.89 24.36 5.25
C ILE A 103 3.63 23.72 5.85
N ASP A 104 2.47 24.37 5.70
CA ASP A 104 1.19 23.86 6.19
C ASP A 104 0.71 22.58 5.49
N ASP A 105 1.26 22.24 4.32
CA ASP A 105 0.91 21.02 3.57
C ASP A 105 1.71 19.79 4.03
N VAL A 106 2.76 20.00 4.85
CA VAL A 106 3.69 18.96 5.31
C VAL A 106 3.25 18.30 6.63
N TYR A 107 2.41 18.97 7.42
CA TYR A 107 2.00 18.54 8.78
C TYR A 107 0.60 17.91 8.85
#